data_AF-A0A9E7L6W9-F1
#
_entry.id   AF-A0A9E7L6W9-F1
#
_cell.length_a   1.000
_cell.length_b   1.000
_cell.length_c   1.000
_cell.angle_alpha   90.00
_cell.angle_beta   90.00
_cell.angle_gamma   90.00
#
_symmetry.space_group_name_H-M   'P 1'
#
loop_
_entity.id
_entity.type
_entity.pdbx_description
1 polymer ?
#
loop_
_entity_poly.entity_id
_entity_poly.type
_entity_poly.pdbx_seq_one_letter_code
_entity_poly.pdbx_strand_id
1 'polypeptide(L)'
;MNTDAHRRHGGMGTMLVIKVSAETANQFGELVADPVTNEVLHYTERPETFVNDLINCGVYVFTPQIFTIIQDVAFAGNNTVNLRRETSLEAFQSVAKVLPPEFVRLDQDILTPLAGKKKLYTYETVDFWEQIKTPGMSLRCSGLYLSQFLKSEQIGPNVSVSANVRIGAGVRLISCMILDDVDIKENAVVINSIVGWKSSIGRWARVQASLGEGDYNAKLGITILGEAVAVEDEVVVINSIILPNKTLNISVQEEIIL
;
A
#
# COMPACT_ATOMS: atom_id res chain seq x y z
N MET A 1 -13.63 -5.92 -4.52
CA MET A 1 -13.82 -6.18 -5.96
C MET A 1 -14.66 -7.45 -6.13
N ASN A 2 -15.80 -7.38 -6.82
CA ASN A 2 -16.73 -8.50 -6.96
C ASN A 2 -16.44 -9.29 -8.26
N THR A 3 -16.12 -10.58 -8.15
CA THR A 3 -15.86 -11.45 -9.32
C THR A 3 -17.08 -11.60 -10.24
N ASP A 4 -18.29 -11.45 -9.72
CA ASP A 4 -19.51 -11.49 -10.53
C ASP A 4 -19.65 -10.26 -11.42
N ALA A 5 -19.16 -9.10 -10.96
CA ALA A 5 -19.14 -7.90 -11.80
C ALA A 5 -18.20 -8.08 -13.00
N HIS A 6 -17.02 -8.70 -12.79
CA HIS A 6 -16.12 -9.06 -13.89
C HIS A 6 -16.80 -10.01 -14.90
N ARG A 7 -17.50 -11.04 -14.41
CA ARG A 7 -18.23 -12.00 -15.27
C ARG A 7 -19.33 -11.34 -16.11
N ARG A 8 -20.00 -10.30 -15.59
CA ARG A 8 -21.07 -9.58 -16.31
C ARG A 8 -20.56 -8.76 -17.49
N HIS A 9 -19.37 -8.17 -17.38
CA HIS A 9 -18.80 -7.38 -18.47
C HIS A 9 -18.38 -8.26 -19.67
N GLY A 10 -18.03 -9.52 -19.43
CA GLY A 10 -17.54 -10.44 -20.48
C GLY A 10 -16.19 -10.03 -21.09
N GLY A 11 -15.56 -9.00 -20.52
CA GLY A 11 -14.26 -8.49 -20.92
C GLY A 11 -13.10 -9.35 -20.43
N MET A 12 -11.92 -9.07 -20.97
CA MET A 12 -10.69 -9.74 -20.59
C MET A 12 -10.21 -9.35 -19.19
N GLY A 13 -10.40 -8.09 -18.80
CA GLY A 13 -9.94 -7.56 -17.52
C GLY A 13 -10.91 -6.57 -16.90
N THR A 14 -10.91 -6.52 -15.58
CA THR A 14 -11.60 -5.48 -14.80
C THR A 14 -10.62 -4.85 -13.83
N MET A 15 -10.64 -3.51 -13.76
CA MET A 15 -9.77 -2.69 -12.91
C MET A 15 -10.60 -2.12 -11.75
N LEU A 16 -10.11 -2.27 -10.52
CA LEU A 16 -10.67 -1.54 -9.37
C LEU A 16 -10.30 -0.06 -9.49
N VAL A 17 -11.28 0.82 -9.36
CA VAL A 17 -11.09 2.27 -9.46
C VAL A 17 -11.84 2.99 -8.35
N ILE A 18 -11.38 4.19 -8.02
CA ILE A 18 -12.04 5.08 -7.05
C ILE A 18 -11.95 6.52 -7.55
N LYS A 19 -12.92 7.35 -7.17
CA LYS A 19 -12.87 8.80 -7.41
C LYS A 19 -12.08 9.51 -6.31
N VAL A 20 -11.22 10.44 -6.71
CA VAL A 20 -10.43 11.28 -5.80
C VAL A 20 -10.58 12.76 -6.17
N SER A 21 -10.09 13.68 -5.32
CA SER A 21 -10.10 15.09 -5.68
C SER A 21 -9.13 15.36 -6.84
N ALA A 22 -9.47 16.33 -7.69
CA ALA A 22 -8.62 16.72 -8.82
C ALA A 22 -7.21 17.18 -8.39
N GLU A 23 -7.05 17.65 -7.14
CA GLU A 23 -5.74 18.07 -6.60
C GLU A 23 -4.80 16.89 -6.33
N THR A 24 -5.33 15.67 -6.18
CA THR A 24 -4.57 14.47 -5.81
C THR A 24 -4.52 13.42 -6.91
N ALA A 25 -5.39 13.52 -7.93
CA ALA A 25 -5.52 12.54 -9.02
C ALA A 25 -4.19 12.27 -9.75
N ASN A 26 -3.41 13.31 -10.04
CA ASN A 26 -2.15 13.22 -10.79
C ASN A 26 -1.04 12.41 -10.09
N GLN A 27 -1.22 12.06 -8.81
CA GLN A 27 -0.31 11.20 -8.06
C GLN A 27 -0.48 9.71 -8.43
N PHE A 28 -1.52 9.38 -9.21
CA PHE A 28 -1.95 8.02 -9.54
C PHE A 28 -2.13 7.85 -11.05
N GLY A 29 -2.39 6.62 -11.50
CA GLY A 29 -2.85 6.36 -12.85
C GLY A 29 -4.30 6.81 -13.03
N GLU A 30 -4.53 7.74 -13.96
CA GLU A 30 -5.87 8.27 -14.27
C GLU A 30 -6.44 7.57 -15.50
N LEU A 31 -7.76 7.40 -15.52
CA LEU A 31 -8.44 6.74 -16.64
C LEU A 31 -9.81 7.34 -16.93
N VAL A 32 -10.22 7.23 -18.19
CA VAL A 32 -11.56 7.59 -18.65
C VAL A 32 -12.33 6.32 -18.94
N ALA A 33 -13.53 6.20 -18.37
CA ALA A 33 -14.42 5.08 -18.60
C ALA A 33 -15.70 5.54 -19.32
N ASP A 34 -16.27 4.66 -20.14
CA ASP A 34 -17.58 4.85 -20.73
C ASP A 34 -18.67 4.80 -19.63
N PRO A 35 -19.54 5.81 -19.50
CA PRO A 35 -20.47 5.92 -18.39
C PRO A 35 -21.61 4.89 -18.43
N VAL A 36 -21.83 4.21 -19.55
CA VAL A 36 -22.89 3.22 -19.73
C VAL A 36 -22.34 1.80 -19.62
N THR A 37 -21.21 1.54 -20.27
CA THR A 37 -20.64 0.20 -20.40
C THR A 37 -19.52 -0.08 -19.38
N ASN A 38 -18.99 0.95 -18.72
CA ASN A 38 -17.79 0.90 -17.88
C ASN A 38 -16.53 0.45 -18.63
N GLU A 39 -16.51 0.49 -19.96
CA GLU A 39 -15.29 0.21 -20.73
C GLU A 39 -14.23 1.26 -20.42
N VAL A 40 -12.98 0.83 -20.19
CA VAL A 40 -11.84 1.73 -20.10
C VAL A 40 -11.52 2.25 -21.50
N LEU A 41 -11.77 3.54 -21.73
CA LEU A 41 -11.55 4.21 -23.02
C LEU A 41 -10.13 4.74 -23.16
N HIS A 42 -9.56 5.25 -22.06
CA HIS A 42 -8.23 5.81 -22.03
C HIS A 42 -7.59 5.61 -20.66
N TYR A 43 -6.26 5.38 -20.63
CA TYR A 43 -5.47 5.21 -19.42
C TYR A 43 -4.15 5.96 -19.55
N THR A 44 -3.80 6.75 -18.54
CA THR A 44 -2.50 7.43 -18.43
C THR A 44 -1.92 7.29 -17.03
N GLU A 45 -0.68 6.81 -16.95
CA GLU A 45 0.03 6.67 -15.68
C GLU A 45 0.58 8.04 -15.23
N ARG A 46 0.13 8.55 -14.07
CA ARG A 46 0.59 9.80 -13.44
C ARG A 46 0.76 10.96 -14.42
N PRO A 47 -0.34 11.42 -15.04
CA PRO A 47 -0.25 12.48 -16.03
C PRO A 47 0.23 13.80 -15.41
N GLU A 48 0.98 14.60 -16.17
CA GLU A 48 1.40 15.95 -15.74
C GLU A 48 0.20 16.90 -15.63
N THR A 49 -0.84 16.68 -16.45
CA THR A 49 -2.08 17.45 -16.47
C THR A 49 -3.25 16.57 -16.07
N PHE A 50 -4.16 17.09 -15.26
CA PHE A 50 -5.39 16.41 -14.89
C PHE A 50 -6.17 15.92 -16.14
N VAL A 51 -6.48 14.63 -16.17
CA VAL A 51 -7.28 13.96 -17.20
C VAL A 51 -8.64 13.58 -16.63
N ASN A 52 -8.68 12.92 -15.47
CA ASN A 52 -9.92 12.49 -14.83
C ASN A 52 -9.77 12.27 -13.32
N ASP A 53 -10.88 12.32 -12.59
CA ASP A 53 -10.93 12.07 -11.13
C ASP A 53 -10.95 10.57 -10.75
N LEU A 54 -11.10 9.70 -11.74
CA LEU A 54 -11.14 8.25 -11.58
C LEU A 54 -9.72 7.67 -11.69
N ILE A 55 -9.25 7.09 -10.58
CA ILE A 55 -7.88 6.58 -10.48
C ILE A 55 -7.82 5.06 -10.36
N ASN A 56 -6.70 4.51 -10.81
CA ASN A 56 -6.32 3.11 -10.69
C ASN A 56 -5.94 2.75 -9.24
N CYS A 57 -6.60 1.73 -8.69
CA CYS A 57 -6.35 1.25 -7.33
C CYS A 57 -5.29 0.14 -7.24
N GLY A 58 -4.73 -0.31 -8.38
CA GLY A 58 -3.73 -1.38 -8.42
C GLY A 58 -4.28 -2.79 -8.19
N VAL A 59 -5.59 -2.99 -8.29
CA VAL A 59 -6.25 -4.30 -8.13
C VAL A 59 -6.98 -4.66 -9.42
N TYR A 60 -6.70 -5.87 -9.90
CA TYR A 60 -7.15 -6.33 -11.21
C TYR A 60 -7.69 -7.75 -11.13
N VAL A 61 -8.68 -8.03 -11.97
CA VAL A 61 -9.14 -9.39 -12.27
C VAL A 61 -9.05 -9.57 -13.76
N PHE A 62 -8.32 -10.59 -14.19
CA PHE A 62 -8.17 -10.94 -15.59
C PHE A 62 -8.64 -12.37 -15.84
N THR A 63 -9.19 -12.59 -17.04
CA THR A 63 -9.29 -13.94 -17.59
C THR A 63 -7.89 -14.49 -17.89
N PRO A 64 -7.69 -15.83 -17.95
CA PRO A 64 -6.40 -16.43 -18.28
C PRO A 64 -5.78 -15.98 -19.62
N GLN A 65 -6.58 -15.39 -20.52
CA GLN A 65 -6.13 -14.85 -21.81
C GLN A 65 -5.08 -13.74 -21.65
N ILE A 66 -4.99 -13.10 -20.48
CA ILE A 66 -3.96 -12.09 -20.20
C ILE A 66 -2.54 -12.63 -20.37
N PHE A 67 -2.31 -13.92 -20.09
CA PHE A 67 -0.99 -14.51 -20.23
C PHE A 67 -0.53 -14.58 -21.68
N THR A 68 -1.45 -14.73 -22.63
CA THR A 68 -1.14 -14.64 -24.07
C THR A 68 -0.68 -13.23 -24.44
N ILE A 69 -1.31 -12.19 -23.89
CA ILE A 69 -0.88 -10.81 -24.15
C ILE A 69 0.47 -10.53 -23.52
N ILE A 70 0.68 -10.95 -22.27
CA ILE A 70 1.98 -10.81 -21.60
C ILE A 70 3.07 -11.48 -22.44
N GLN A 71 2.78 -12.68 -22.96
CA GLN A 71 3.66 -13.41 -23.85
C GLN A 71 3.92 -12.61 -25.14
N ASP A 72 2.87 -12.15 -25.83
CA ASP A 72 2.99 -11.39 -27.07
C ASP A 72 3.80 -10.11 -26.89
N VAL A 73 3.58 -9.37 -25.80
CA VAL A 73 4.34 -8.15 -25.47
C VAL A 73 5.80 -8.47 -25.17
N ALA A 74 6.06 -9.53 -24.40
CA ALA A 74 7.41 -10.00 -24.12
C ALA A 74 8.15 -10.41 -25.41
N PHE A 75 7.49 -11.06 -26.37
CA PHE A 75 8.13 -11.42 -27.63
C PHE A 75 8.16 -10.27 -28.65
N ALA A 76 7.24 -9.31 -28.59
CA ALA A 76 7.22 -8.15 -29.48
C ALA A 76 8.36 -7.16 -29.17
N GLY A 77 8.77 -7.04 -27.90
CA GLY A 77 9.91 -6.22 -27.47
C GLY A 77 11.24 -6.58 -28.17
N ASN A 78 11.33 -7.77 -28.75
CA ASN A 78 12.45 -8.22 -29.57
C ASN A 78 12.52 -7.59 -30.97
N ASN A 79 11.41 -7.04 -31.48
CA ASN A 79 11.30 -6.47 -32.83
C ASN A 79 11.12 -4.94 -32.86
N THR A 80 10.94 -4.28 -31.70
CA THR A 80 10.66 -2.84 -31.60
C THR A 80 11.78 -1.99 -30.99
N VAL A 81 13.04 -2.42 -31.11
CA VAL A 81 14.19 -1.54 -30.79
C VAL A 81 14.36 -0.40 -31.82
N ASN A 82 13.68 -0.41 -32.98
CA ASN A 82 13.94 0.55 -34.07
C ASN A 82 12.77 1.49 -34.41
N LEU A 83 12.28 2.32 -33.48
CA LEU A 83 11.43 3.48 -33.87
C LEU A 83 11.41 4.65 -32.87
N ARG A 84 12.51 4.89 -32.14
CA ARG A 84 12.76 6.19 -31.50
C ARG A 84 14.05 6.78 -32.04
N ARG A 85 13.91 7.68 -33.03
CA ARG A 85 14.90 8.63 -33.55
C ARG A 85 16.31 8.06 -33.78
N GLU A 86 16.53 7.50 -34.97
CA GLU A 86 17.88 7.27 -35.48
C GLU A 86 18.56 8.61 -35.79
N THR A 87 19.46 9.04 -34.92
CA THR A 87 20.62 9.85 -35.33
C THR A 87 21.74 8.88 -35.70
N SER A 88 22.10 8.90 -36.98
CA SER A 88 23.16 8.17 -37.66
C SER A 88 24.40 7.83 -36.80
N LEU A 89 24.63 6.54 -36.49
CA LEU A 89 25.93 5.85 -36.61
C LEU A 89 25.91 4.33 -36.29
N GLU A 90 24.83 3.77 -35.74
CA GLU A 90 24.86 2.41 -35.15
C GLU A 90 24.31 1.26 -36.03
N ALA A 91 24.18 1.46 -37.34
CA ALA A 91 23.65 0.44 -38.26
C ALA A 91 24.58 -0.78 -38.53
N PHE A 92 25.67 -0.97 -37.78
CA PHE A 92 26.71 -1.98 -38.04
C PHE A 92 26.96 -3.02 -36.94
N GLN A 93 26.06 -3.18 -35.96
CA GLN A 93 26.16 -4.24 -34.92
C GLN A 93 24.96 -5.20 -34.87
N SER A 94 24.37 -5.46 -36.04
CA SER A 94 23.20 -6.33 -36.21
C SER A 94 23.52 -7.84 -36.17
N VAL A 95 24.13 -8.37 -35.11
CA VAL A 95 24.05 -9.81 -34.73
C VAL A 95 24.16 -10.05 -33.21
N ALA A 96 23.92 -9.05 -32.37
CA ALA A 96 23.89 -9.27 -30.91
C ALA A 96 22.52 -9.83 -30.50
N LYS A 97 22.51 -11.08 -30.00
CA LYS A 97 21.41 -11.83 -29.35
C LYS A 97 20.17 -10.98 -29.00
N VAL A 98 19.08 -11.28 -29.68
CA VAL A 98 17.73 -10.83 -29.35
C VAL A 98 17.32 -11.48 -28.01
N LEU A 99 17.63 -10.83 -26.89
CA LEU A 99 17.14 -11.20 -25.58
C LEU A 99 15.75 -10.58 -25.37
N PRO A 100 14.76 -11.35 -24.86
CA PRO A 100 13.47 -10.79 -24.45
C PRO A 100 13.66 -9.56 -23.55
N PRO A 101 12.78 -8.54 -23.65
CA PRO A 101 12.74 -7.47 -22.65
C PRO A 101 12.67 -8.09 -21.26
N GLU A 102 13.59 -7.67 -20.38
CA GLU A 102 13.73 -8.26 -19.04
C GLU A 102 12.50 -8.03 -18.15
N PHE A 103 11.58 -7.15 -18.53
CA PHE A 103 10.35 -6.88 -17.81
C PHE A 103 9.24 -6.36 -18.73
N VAL A 104 7.98 -6.63 -18.37
CA VAL A 104 6.76 -6.12 -19.00
C VAL A 104 6.08 -5.18 -18.00
N ARG A 105 5.76 -3.95 -18.42
CA ARG A 105 5.04 -2.98 -17.57
C ARG A 105 3.55 -3.09 -17.83
N LEU A 106 2.80 -3.47 -16.79
CA LEU A 106 1.35 -3.64 -16.90
C LEU A 106 0.68 -2.37 -17.43
N ASP A 107 1.00 -1.20 -16.88
CA ASP A 107 0.32 0.04 -17.23
C ASP A 107 0.56 0.46 -18.70
N GLN A 108 1.84 0.58 -19.08
CA GLN A 108 2.22 1.10 -20.41
C GLN A 108 2.12 0.06 -21.52
N ASP A 109 2.49 -1.19 -21.25
CA ASP A 109 2.64 -2.20 -22.30
C ASP A 109 1.37 -3.06 -22.44
N ILE A 110 0.45 -3.03 -21.47
CA ILE A 110 -0.78 -3.84 -21.47
C ILE A 110 -2.04 -2.98 -21.30
N LEU A 111 -2.17 -2.17 -20.24
CA LEU A 111 -3.42 -1.43 -19.97
C LEU A 111 -3.67 -0.35 -21.02
N THR A 112 -2.71 0.53 -21.29
CA THR A 112 -2.85 1.59 -22.30
C THR A 112 -3.18 1.02 -23.69
N PRO A 113 -2.51 -0.04 -24.21
CA PRO A 113 -2.86 -0.63 -25.50
C PRO A 113 -4.19 -1.38 -25.53
N LEU A 114 -4.76 -1.78 -24.40
CA LEU A 114 -6.06 -2.47 -24.32
C LEU A 114 -7.25 -1.51 -24.12
N ALA A 115 -6.99 -0.27 -23.71
CA ALA A 115 -8.01 0.76 -23.59
C ALA A 115 -8.70 1.02 -24.95
N GLY A 116 -10.03 1.18 -24.93
CA GLY A 116 -10.86 1.39 -26.13
C GLY A 116 -11.02 0.18 -27.05
N LYS A 117 -10.59 -1.03 -26.62
CA LYS A 117 -10.69 -2.28 -27.40
C LYS A 117 -11.77 -3.24 -26.88
N LYS A 118 -12.69 -2.80 -26.02
CA LYS A 118 -13.74 -3.59 -25.37
C LYS A 118 -13.21 -4.77 -24.55
N LYS A 119 -11.96 -4.64 -24.07
CA LYS A 119 -11.25 -5.69 -23.30
C LYS A 119 -11.12 -5.36 -21.83
N LEU A 120 -11.04 -4.09 -21.46
CA LEU A 120 -10.87 -3.62 -20.09
C LEU A 120 -12.11 -2.86 -19.63
N TYR A 121 -12.52 -3.13 -18.41
CA TYR A 121 -13.68 -2.49 -17.77
C TYR A 121 -13.32 -2.00 -16.37
N THR A 122 -14.05 -1.03 -15.85
CA THR A 122 -13.87 -0.53 -14.49
C THR A 122 -14.83 -1.19 -13.51
N TYR A 123 -14.41 -1.22 -12.24
CA TYR A 123 -15.25 -1.48 -11.09
C TYR A 123 -15.00 -0.36 -10.09
N GLU A 124 -15.91 0.61 -10.04
CA GLU A 124 -15.84 1.72 -9.09
C GLU A 124 -16.22 1.22 -7.69
N THR A 125 -15.33 1.44 -6.72
CA THR A 125 -15.59 1.11 -5.31
C THR A 125 -16.11 2.33 -4.57
N VAL A 126 -17.03 2.09 -3.63
CA VAL A 126 -17.51 3.08 -2.65
C VAL A 126 -16.89 2.89 -1.28
N ASP A 127 -16.16 1.78 -1.09
CA ASP A 127 -15.37 1.53 0.11
C ASP A 127 -14.09 2.38 0.12
N PHE A 128 -13.46 2.53 1.30
CA PHE A 128 -12.20 3.26 1.38
C PHE A 128 -11.12 2.57 0.55
N TRP A 129 -10.23 3.37 -0.02
CA TRP A 129 -9.00 2.94 -0.63
C TRP A 129 -7.89 3.90 -0.20
N GLU A 130 -6.72 3.37 0.11
CA GLU A 130 -5.58 4.16 0.55
C GLU A 130 -4.27 3.43 0.26
N GLN A 131 -3.24 4.15 -0.20
CA GLN A 131 -1.95 3.56 -0.53
C GLN A 131 -1.03 3.46 0.69
N ILE A 132 -0.47 2.28 0.94
CA ILE A 132 0.53 2.07 1.99
C ILE A 132 1.94 2.30 1.41
N LYS A 133 2.44 3.55 1.51
CA LYS A 133 3.83 3.92 1.10
C LYS A 133 4.81 3.94 2.26
N THR A 134 4.30 4.21 3.46
CA THR A 134 5.09 4.33 4.69
C THR A 134 4.49 3.43 5.78
N PRO A 135 5.26 3.08 6.81
CA PRO A 135 4.71 2.35 7.94
C PRO A 135 3.55 3.08 8.62
N GLY A 136 3.62 4.40 8.73
CA GLY A 136 2.55 5.23 9.33
C GLY A 136 1.20 5.06 8.63
N MET A 137 1.22 4.93 7.30
CA MET A 137 -0.01 4.67 6.53
C MET A 137 -0.72 3.37 6.93
N SER A 138 0.00 2.39 7.49
CA SER A 138 -0.62 1.15 7.99
C SER A 138 -1.55 1.41 9.18
N LEU A 139 -1.20 2.34 10.08
CA LEU A 139 -2.08 2.74 11.19
C LEU A 139 -3.30 3.50 10.68
N ARG A 140 -3.12 4.41 9.71
CA ARG A 140 -4.24 5.12 9.06
C ARG A 140 -5.20 4.15 8.38
N CYS A 141 -4.68 3.22 7.59
CA CYS A 141 -5.48 2.19 6.93
C CYS A 141 -6.19 1.29 7.95
N SER A 142 -5.53 0.94 9.07
CA SER A 142 -6.17 0.20 10.16
C SER A 142 -7.34 1.00 10.77
N GLY A 143 -7.18 2.31 10.98
CA GLY A 143 -8.26 3.18 11.47
C GLY A 143 -9.45 3.25 10.50
N LEU A 144 -9.18 3.45 9.20
CA LEU A 144 -10.22 3.44 8.16
C LEU A 144 -10.95 2.10 8.11
N TYR A 145 -10.21 0.99 8.16
CA TYR A 145 -10.77 -0.36 8.23
C TYR A 145 -11.68 -0.54 9.45
N LEU A 146 -11.18 -0.21 10.64
CA LEU A 146 -11.94 -0.34 11.88
C LEU A 146 -13.21 0.53 11.90
N SER A 147 -13.18 1.72 11.27
CA SER A 147 -14.33 2.61 11.17
C SER A 147 -15.52 1.99 10.41
N GLN A 148 -15.27 1.04 9.52
CA GLN A 148 -16.34 0.31 8.82
C GLN A 148 -17.08 -0.66 9.75
N PHE A 149 -16.42 -1.13 10.82
CA PHE A 149 -16.98 -2.03 11.82
C PHE A 149 -17.48 -1.23 13.03
N LEU A 150 -18.54 -0.43 12.82
CA LEU A 150 -19.23 0.46 13.77
C LEU A 150 -19.70 -0.17 15.12
N LYS A 151 -19.36 -1.43 15.41
CA LYS A 151 -19.87 -2.24 16.54
C LYS A 151 -18.82 -3.11 17.24
N SER A 152 -17.53 -2.86 17.03
CA SER A 152 -16.51 -3.54 17.82
C SER A 152 -16.37 -2.82 19.16
N GLU A 153 -16.52 -3.52 20.29
CA GLU A 153 -16.08 -3.04 21.60
C GLU A 153 -14.55 -2.91 21.55
N GLN A 154 -14.08 -1.76 21.09
CA GLN A 154 -12.66 -1.51 20.94
C GLN A 154 -12.05 -1.22 22.32
N ILE A 155 -10.92 -1.88 22.60
CA ILE A 155 -10.11 -1.66 23.81
C ILE A 155 -9.61 -0.19 23.89
N GLY A 156 -9.55 0.49 22.74
CA GLY A 156 -9.29 1.92 22.60
C GLY A 156 -9.55 2.39 21.17
N PRO A 157 -9.60 3.70 20.91
CA PRO A 157 -9.91 4.24 19.59
C PRO A 157 -8.85 3.81 18.56
N ASN A 158 -9.28 3.26 17.43
CA ASN A 158 -8.41 2.83 16.33
C ASN A 158 -7.31 1.84 16.76
N VAL A 159 -7.63 0.94 17.69
CA VAL A 159 -6.71 -0.08 18.19
C VAL A 159 -7.00 -1.42 17.53
N SER A 160 -5.97 -2.07 16.98
CA SER A 160 -6.00 -3.47 16.56
C SER A 160 -5.11 -4.32 17.47
N VAL A 161 -5.65 -5.44 17.95
CA VAL A 161 -4.97 -6.38 18.84
C VAL A 161 -5.06 -7.77 18.22
N SER A 162 -3.92 -8.41 18.00
CA SER A 162 -3.83 -9.75 17.43
C SER A 162 -3.91 -10.86 18.49
N ALA A 163 -3.62 -12.10 18.09
CA ALA A 163 -3.76 -13.27 18.95
C ALA A 163 -2.75 -13.29 20.11
N ASN A 164 -3.17 -13.89 21.24
CA ASN A 164 -2.34 -14.15 22.43
C ASN A 164 -1.71 -12.91 23.10
N VAL A 165 -2.15 -11.70 22.76
CA VAL A 165 -1.71 -10.47 23.41
C VAL A 165 -2.20 -10.44 24.85
N ARG A 166 -1.30 -10.11 25.79
CA ARG A 166 -1.61 -9.96 27.21
C ARG A 166 -1.51 -8.50 27.61
N ILE A 167 -2.60 -7.94 28.12
CA ILE A 167 -2.71 -6.53 28.50
C ILE A 167 -2.91 -6.43 30.00
N GLY A 168 -1.98 -5.78 30.69
CA GLY A 168 -2.02 -5.51 32.13
C GLY A 168 -3.06 -4.46 32.52
N ALA A 169 -3.35 -4.37 33.82
CA ALA A 169 -4.28 -3.38 34.35
C ALA A 169 -3.79 -1.94 34.12
N GLY A 170 -4.70 -1.03 33.78
CA GLY A 170 -4.39 0.41 33.62
C GLY A 170 -3.69 0.78 32.31
N VAL A 171 -3.48 -0.17 31.40
CA VAL A 171 -2.88 0.10 30.08
C VAL A 171 -3.78 1.02 29.24
N ARG A 172 -3.17 1.91 28.46
CA ARG A 172 -3.86 2.76 27.49
C ARG A 172 -3.34 2.53 26.08
N LEU A 173 -4.25 2.22 25.17
CA LEU A 173 -3.97 1.99 23.75
C LEU A 173 -4.76 2.99 22.89
N ILE A 174 -4.10 3.70 21.98
CA ILE A 174 -4.72 4.68 21.08
C ILE A 174 -4.04 4.60 19.72
N SER A 175 -4.81 4.42 18.64
CA SER A 175 -4.29 4.46 17.27
C SER A 175 -3.03 3.59 17.09
N CYS A 176 -3.10 2.33 17.52
CA CYS A 176 -1.95 1.44 17.53
C CYS A 176 -2.31 0.03 17.06
N MET A 177 -1.29 -0.70 16.61
CA MET A 177 -1.39 -2.08 16.18
C MET A 177 -0.49 -2.94 17.06
N ILE A 178 -1.09 -3.92 17.74
CA ILE A 178 -0.38 -4.84 18.64
C ILE A 178 -0.41 -6.23 18.00
N LEU A 179 0.76 -6.71 17.58
CA LEU A 179 0.90 -8.00 16.90
C LEU A 179 0.98 -9.17 17.90
N ASP A 180 1.07 -10.39 17.37
CA ASP A 180 0.86 -11.62 18.15
C ASP A 180 1.88 -11.79 19.27
N ASP A 181 1.43 -12.44 20.35
CA ASP A 181 2.26 -12.82 21.50
C ASP A 181 2.93 -11.64 22.21
N VAL A 182 2.39 -10.42 22.08
CA VAL A 182 2.90 -9.23 22.78
C VAL A 182 2.44 -9.20 24.25
N ASP A 183 3.36 -8.83 25.14
CA ASP A 183 3.11 -8.59 26.56
C ASP A 183 3.15 -7.10 26.90
N ILE A 184 2.04 -6.52 27.33
CA ILE A 184 1.98 -5.12 27.80
C ILE A 184 1.71 -5.13 29.30
N LYS A 185 2.66 -4.66 30.11
CA LYS A 185 2.57 -4.65 31.58
C LYS A 185 1.77 -3.45 32.10
N GLU A 186 1.51 -3.43 33.40
CA GLU A 186 0.57 -2.51 34.04
C GLU A 186 0.92 -1.03 33.82
N ASN A 187 -0.12 -0.20 33.64
CA ASN A 187 0.00 1.26 33.46
C ASN A 187 0.86 1.72 32.27
N ALA A 188 1.23 0.83 31.36
CA ALA A 188 1.94 1.19 30.14
C ALA A 188 1.02 1.95 29.15
N VAL A 189 1.63 2.72 28.26
CA VAL A 189 0.91 3.53 27.27
C VAL A 189 1.46 3.28 25.89
N VAL A 190 0.59 2.95 24.94
CA VAL A 190 0.92 2.77 23.52
C VAL A 190 0.05 3.67 22.65
N ILE A 191 0.67 4.60 21.91
CA ILE A 191 -0.04 5.61 21.11
C ILE A 191 0.61 5.76 19.74
N ASN A 192 -0.15 5.77 18.65
CA ASN A 192 0.40 6.01 17.29
C ASN A 192 1.61 5.11 16.97
N SER A 193 1.50 3.83 17.32
CA SER A 193 2.63 2.90 17.31
C SER A 193 2.26 1.53 16.75
N ILE A 194 3.26 0.85 16.19
CA ILE A 194 3.18 -0.56 15.79
C ILE A 194 4.10 -1.36 16.71
N VAL A 195 3.56 -2.36 17.40
CA VAL A 195 4.30 -3.23 18.32
C VAL A 195 4.44 -4.61 17.68
N GLY A 196 5.66 -4.95 17.27
CA GLY A 196 6.00 -6.19 16.60
C GLY A 196 5.84 -7.43 17.47
N TRP A 197 5.72 -8.60 16.82
CA TRP A 197 5.47 -9.89 17.48
C TRP A 197 6.41 -10.19 18.64
N LYS A 198 5.91 -10.90 19.67
CA LYS A 198 6.70 -11.36 20.83
C LYS A 198 7.42 -10.24 21.60
N SER A 199 7.04 -8.99 21.38
CA SER A 199 7.61 -7.86 22.11
C SER A 199 7.00 -7.72 23.50
N SER A 200 7.74 -7.10 24.42
CA SER A 200 7.27 -6.81 25.76
C SER A 200 7.42 -5.34 26.10
N ILE A 201 6.38 -4.73 26.65
CA ILE A 201 6.38 -3.35 27.13
C ILE A 201 6.25 -3.38 28.66
N GLY A 202 7.28 -2.87 29.32
CA GLY A 202 7.39 -2.80 30.78
C GLY A 202 6.34 -1.91 31.42
N ARG A 203 6.28 -1.96 32.75
CA ARG A 203 5.30 -1.21 33.54
C ARG A 203 5.64 0.26 33.51
N TRP A 204 4.61 1.11 33.45
CA TRP A 204 4.76 2.57 33.30
C TRP A 204 5.59 3.01 32.07
N ALA A 205 5.96 2.08 31.19
CA ALA A 205 6.66 2.38 29.95
C ALA A 205 5.72 3.07 28.95
N ARG A 206 6.30 3.87 28.06
CA ARG A 206 5.54 4.65 27.07
C ARG A 206 6.13 4.43 25.69
N VAL A 207 5.33 3.90 24.77
CA VAL A 207 5.68 3.73 23.37
C VAL A 207 4.73 4.60 22.57
N GLN A 208 5.18 5.78 22.15
CA GLN A 208 4.29 6.77 21.54
C GLN A 208 4.92 7.46 20.36
N ALA A 209 4.10 8.10 19.52
CA ALA A 209 4.58 9.11 18.59
C ALA A 209 3.89 10.45 18.88
N SER A 210 4.67 11.53 18.89
CA SER A 210 4.25 12.88 19.28
C SER A 210 3.51 13.62 18.17
N LEU A 211 3.56 13.10 16.94
CA LEU A 211 2.91 13.72 15.79
C LEU A 211 1.44 13.31 15.77
N GLY A 212 0.60 14.18 16.32
CA GLY A 212 -0.85 14.01 16.32
C GLY A 212 -1.39 13.87 14.90
N GLU A 213 -2.19 12.82 14.66
CA GLU A 213 -3.11 12.51 13.55
C GLU A 213 -2.78 12.93 12.08
N GLY A 214 -1.64 13.56 11.78
CA GLY A 214 -1.52 14.41 10.60
C GLY A 214 -0.38 14.09 9.64
N ASP A 215 0.68 13.39 10.06
CA ASP A 215 1.79 13.06 9.15
C ASP A 215 2.21 11.60 9.21
N TYR A 216 1.30 10.73 8.75
CA TYR A 216 1.60 9.32 8.49
C TYR A 216 2.64 9.12 7.39
N ASN A 217 2.99 10.16 6.61
CA ASN A 217 3.98 10.09 5.54
C ASN A 217 5.41 10.39 6.04
N ALA A 218 5.56 10.95 7.23
CA ALA A 218 6.87 11.17 7.83
C ALA A 218 7.61 9.86 8.12
N LYS A 219 8.94 9.85 7.87
CA LYS A 219 9.82 8.70 8.13
C LYS A 219 9.76 8.22 9.58
N LEU A 220 9.67 9.14 10.52
CA LEU A 220 9.52 8.91 11.96
C LEU A 220 8.17 9.47 12.47
N GLY A 221 7.12 9.36 11.63
CA GLY A 221 5.76 9.78 11.98
C GLY A 221 5.07 8.89 13.01
N ILE A 222 5.58 7.67 13.21
CA ILE A 222 5.08 6.67 14.16
C ILE A 222 6.25 6.00 14.89
N THR A 223 5.96 5.36 16.02
CA THR A 223 6.93 4.49 16.70
C THR A 223 6.70 3.04 16.30
N ILE A 224 7.78 2.33 15.97
CA ILE A 224 7.74 0.94 15.50
C ILE A 224 8.69 0.12 16.35
N LEU A 225 8.17 -0.92 16.98
CA LEU A 225 8.97 -1.96 17.61
C LEU A 225 8.99 -3.18 16.67
N GLY A 226 10.18 -3.68 16.34
CA GLY A 226 10.36 -4.92 15.57
C GLY A 226 9.94 -6.17 16.36
N GLU A 227 10.24 -7.35 15.82
CA GLU A 227 9.99 -8.62 16.53
C GLU A 227 10.87 -8.73 17.78
N ALA A 228 10.31 -9.25 18.87
CA ALA A 228 11.03 -9.57 20.11
C ALA A 228 11.80 -8.37 20.69
N VAL A 229 11.18 -7.18 20.68
CA VAL A 229 11.72 -6.00 21.35
C VAL A 229 11.21 -5.94 22.78
N ALA A 230 12.11 -5.81 23.74
CA ALA A 230 11.79 -5.62 25.15
C ALA A 230 12.02 -4.15 25.54
N VAL A 231 10.97 -3.46 25.96
CA VAL A 231 11.04 -2.13 26.57
C VAL A 231 10.94 -2.32 28.07
N GLU A 232 11.97 -1.94 28.83
CA GLU A 232 12.00 -2.08 30.28
C GLU A 232 11.00 -1.15 30.98
N ASP A 233 10.78 -1.39 32.28
CA ASP A 233 9.90 -0.57 33.11
C ASP A 233 10.34 0.92 33.08
N GLU A 234 9.35 1.82 33.03
CA GLU A 234 9.53 3.29 33.00
C GLU A 234 10.27 3.87 31.77
N VAL A 235 10.63 3.05 30.78
CA VAL A 235 11.29 3.51 29.55
C VAL A 235 10.30 4.19 28.60
N VAL A 236 10.75 5.28 27.97
CA VAL A 236 9.96 6.07 27.03
C VAL A 236 10.58 6.02 25.63
N VAL A 237 9.77 5.63 24.64
CA VAL A 237 10.14 5.50 23.22
C VAL A 237 9.25 6.44 22.41
N ILE A 238 9.85 7.42 21.73
CA ILE A 238 9.11 8.46 20.99
C ILE A 238 9.61 8.60 19.55
N ASN A 239 8.70 8.52 18.57
CA ASN A 239 9.02 8.71 17.14
C ASN A 239 10.23 7.87 16.67
N SER A 240 10.32 6.60 17.11
CA SER A 240 11.52 5.78 16.88
C SER A 240 11.21 4.47 16.18
N ILE A 241 12.20 3.93 15.45
CA ILE A 241 12.13 2.60 14.84
C ILE A 241 13.15 1.71 15.54
N ILE A 242 12.69 0.66 16.18
CA ILE A 242 13.52 -0.29 16.92
C ILE A 242 13.56 -1.59 16.13
N LEU A 243 14.74 -1.99 15.67
CA LEU A 243 14.90 -3.25 14.96
C LEU A 243 14.66 -4.47 15.87
N PRO A 244 14.45 -5.67 15.28
CA PRO A 244 14.17 -6.86 16.05
C PRO A 244 15.25 -7.25 17.08
N ASN A 245 14.83 -7.98 18.12
CA ASN A 245 15.69 -8.57 19.16
C ASN A 245 16.52 -7.54 19.94
N LYS A 246 15.88 -6.43 20.35
CA LYS A 246 16.53 -5.36 21.13
C LYS A 246 15.89 -5.25 22.50
N THR A 247 16.70 -4.87 23.48
CA THR A 247 16.23 -4.52 24.81
C THR A 247 16.55 -3.05 25.05
N LEU A 248 15.52 -2.26 25.34
CA LEU A 248 15.63 -0.84 25.66
C LEU A 248 15.55 -0.67 27.17
N ASN A 249 16.68 -0.29 27.77
CA ASN A 249 16.80 0.08 29.18
C ASN A 249 16.95 1.59 29.39
N ILE A 250 17.00 2.35 28.29
CA ILE A 250 17.08 3.81 28.27
C ILE A 250 16.00 4.35 27.32
N SER A 251 15.48 5.53 27.65
CA SER A 251 14.52 6.22 26.80
C SER A 251 15.19 6.68 25.50
N VAL A 252 14.46 6.57 24.39
CA VAL A 252 14.91 6.91 23.05
C VAL A 252 13.90 7.81 22.35
N GLN A 253 14.38 8.75 21.55
CA GLN A 253 13.53 9.68 20.83
C GLN A 253 14.10 9.99 19.46
N GLU A 254 13.26 9.90 18.41
CA GLU A 254 13.60 10.27 17.03
C GLU A 254 14.81 9.52 16.46
N GLU A 255 14.93 8.25 16.84
CA GLU A 255 16.08 7.41 16.51
C GLU A 255 15.69 6.13 15.79
N ILE A 256 16.63 5.62 15.00
CA ILE A 256 16.55 4.26 14.45
C ILE A 256 17.58 3.42 15.20
N ILE A 257 17.10 2.52 16.04
CA ILE A 257 17.95 1.60 16.80
C ILE A 257 18.15 0.34 15.97
N LEU A 258 19.38 0.16 15.48
CA LEU A 258 19.80 -0.95 14.64
C LEU A 258 20.16 -2.20 15.45
#